data_AF-A0AAW2EQ26-F1
#
_entry.id   AF-A0AAW2EQ26-F1
#
_cell.length_a   1.000
_cell.length_b   1.000
_cell.length_c   1.000
_cell.angle_alpha   90.00
_cell.angle_beta   90.00
_cell.angle_gamma   90.00
#
_symmetry.space_group_name_H-M   'P 1'
#
loop_
_entity.id
_entity.type
_entity.pdbx_description
1 polymer ?
#
loop_
_entity_poly.entity_id
_entity_poly.type
_entity_poly.pdbx_seq_one_letter_code
_entity_poly.pdbx_strand_id
1 'polypeptide(L)'
;MSSISAQGVVERASAELTKRINGLGLRTSKHHGGGKTSVMERVTNVFCGGSNSVAYMNLQSANNANATPEKPSRSAAQTINNVPASNNKERINNVTPSRRIPRNRMKITVPLASGGTGGYVPPTTWEQLMQDDNFLGRFFLYFNATERRILAQVCTRWRDVLYARPRLWTGLVPVIRCREARTMQPNARTRLYASLVRRGFDSLVLLGATDEDIPELTRGFPLAQRYVHSLSLRCCAVTDRGLEALLDHLQALYELELAGCNEITEAGLWACLTPRIVSLSLSDCINVADEAVGAVAQLLPSLYEFSLQAYHVTDAALGYFSAKQSSALTILKLQSCWELTNHGVVNIVHSLPNLTVLSLSGCSKVTDDGVELIAENLPRLRSLDLSWCSRITDAALEYIACDLNNLEELTLDRCVHITDIGVGYISTMVSLSALFLRWCSQLRDFGLQHLCVMRSLQVLSVAGCPLLTSSGLSSLIQLRHLHELELTNCPGTSRELFDYLREHLPRCLIIE
;
A
#
# COMPACT_ATOMS: atom_id res chain seq x y z
N MET A 1 -13.18 32.70 -12.86
CA MET A 1 -11.92 33.14 -13.52
C MET A 1 -10.88 32.05 -13.24
N SER A 2 -10.19 31.41 -14.17
CA SER A 2 -9.90 31.66 -15.59
C SER A 2 -10.23 30.40 -16.43
N SER A 3 -10.96 30.60 -17.53
CA SER A 3 -11.21 29.57 -18.54
C SER A 3 -9.95 29.36 -19.36
N ILE A 4 -9.13 28.38 -18.98
CA ILE A 4 -8.16 27.80 -19.91
C ILE A 4 -9.00 27.27 -21.08
N SER A 5 -8.84 27.85 -22.28
CA SER A 5 -9.62 27.44 -23.44
C SER A 5 -9.41 25.95 -23.69
N ALA A 6 -10.50 25.21 -23.89
CA ALA A 6 -10.44 23.78 -24.22
C ALA A 6 -9.49 23.50 -25.40
N GLN A 7 -9.38 24.46 -26.33
CA GLN A 7 -8.41 24.48 -27.42
C GLN A 7 -6.95 24.36 -26.95
N GLY A 8 -6.54 25.15 -25.95
CA GLY A 8 -5.16 25.17 -25.45
C GLY A 8 -4.79 23.92 -24.66
N VAL A 9 -5.76 23.24 -24.04
CA VAL A 9 -5.55 21.93 -23.39
C VAL A 9 -5.40 20.84 -24.46
N VAL A 10 -6.22 20.87 -25.51
CA VAL A 10 -6.15 19.94 -26.64
C VAL A 10 -4.85 20.09 -27.41
N GLU A 11 -4.39 21.31 -27.68
CA GLU A 11 -3.11 21.57 -28.36
C GLU A 11 -1.91 21.15 -27.52
N ARG A 12 -1.90 21.41 -26.21
CA ARG A 12 -0.82 20.95 -25.32
C ARG A 12 -0.82 19.44 -25.14
N ALA A 13 -2.00 18.82 -24.97
CA ALA A 13 -2.12 17.38 -24.89
C ALA A 13 -1.68 16.74 -26.21
N SER A 14 -2.08 17.29 -27.36
CA SER A 14 -1.67 16.84 -28.69
C SER A 14 -0.17 16.98 -28.93
N ALA A 15 0.44 18.11 -28.53
CA ALA A 15 1.87 18.35 -28.65
C ALA A 15 2.69 17.41 -27.74
N GLU A 16 2.24 17.18 -26.50
CA GLU A 16 2.87 16.26 -25.56
C GLU A 16 2.67 14.79 -25.97
N LEU A 17 1.49 14.44 -26.51
CA LEU A 17 1.22 13.17 -27.17
C LEU A 17 2.21 12.95 -28.33
N THR A 18 2.36 13.94 -29.20
CA THR A 18 3.24 13.88 -30.37
C THR A 18 4.70 13.73 -29.92
N LYS A 19 5.12 14.45 -28.88
CA LYS A 19 6.45 14.36 -28.29
C LYS A 19 6.72 13.00 -27.65
N ARG A 20 5.75 12.41 -26.94
CA ARG A 20 5.86 11.06 -26.35
C ARG A 20 5.80 9.94 -27.40
N ILE A 21 4.93 10.06 -28.40
CA ILE A 21 4.89 9.15 -29.55
C ILE A 21 6.23 9.16 -30.29
N ASN A 22 6.83 10.34 -30.48
CA ASN A 22 8.17 10.48 -31.06
C ASN A 22 9.28 9.98 -30.12
N GLY A 23 9.10 10.09 -28.80
CA GLY A 23 10.03 9.63 -27.77
C GLY A 23 10.03 8.12 -27.51
N LEU A 24 8.97 7.40 -27.90
CA LEU A 24 8.83 5.93 -27.75
C LEU A 24 9.78 5.10 -28.64
N GLY A 25 10.77 5.71 -29.31
CA GLY A 25 11.91 4.97 -29.86
C GLY A 25 11.59 4.03 -31.03
N LEU A 26 10.61 4.33 -31.88
CA LEU A 26 10.43 3.64 -33.18
C LEU A 26 11.46 4.13 -34.21
N ARG A 27 12.76 4.03 -33.91
CA ARG A 27 13.82 4.31 -34.90
C ARG A 27 13.64 3.37 -36.10
N THR A 28 13.69 3.94 -37.29
CA THR A 28 13.77 3.18 -38.55
C THR A 28 15.12 2.46 -38.59
N SER A 29 15.13 1.16 -38.29
CA SER A 29 16.26 0.31 -38.67
C SER A 29 16.30 0.27 -40.20
N LYS A 30 17.36 0.84 -40.79
CA LYS A 30 17.73 0.60 -42.18
C LYS A 30 18.32 -0.81 -42.25
N HIS A 31 17.49 -1.84 -42.35
CA HIS A 31 17.91 -3.12 -42.92
C HIS A 31 17.39 -3.24 -44.35
N HIS A 32 18.31 -3.57 -45.26
CA HIS A 32 18.04 -3.86 -46.66
C HIS A 32 17.28 -5.19 -46.78
N GLY A 33 16.18 -5.18 -47.53
CA GLY A 33 15.45 -6.38 -47.96
C GLY A 33 14.32 -6.82 -47.02
N GLY A 34 13.09 -6.36 -47.31
CA GLY A 34 11.86 -6.70 -46.58
C GLY A 34 11.02 -5.44 -46.32
N GLY A 35 9.75 -5.44 -46.77
CA GLY A 35 8.89 -4.25 -46.82
C GLY A 35 8.87 -3.43 -45.52
N LYS A 36 9.04 -2.11 -45.64
CA LYS A 36 8.97 -1.18 -44.51
C LYS A 36 7.52 -1.14 -43.99
N THR A 37 7.23 -1.88 -42.91
CA THR A 37 5.96 -1.72 -42.18
C THR A 37 5.87 -0.30 -41.62
N SER A 38 4.75 0.38 -41.88
CA SER A 38 4.54 1.77 -41.46
C SER A 38 4.63 1.90 -39.93
N VAL A 39 5.07 3.07 -39.42
CA VAL A 39 4.99 3.38 -37.97
C VAL A 39 3.57 3.15 -37.46
N MET A 40 2.58 3.53 -38.27
CA MET A 40 1.16 3.33 -38.03
C MET A 40 0.81 1.84 -37.85
N GLU A 41 1.29 0.99 -38.75
CA GLU A 41 1.05 -0.46 -38.72
C GLU A 41 1.70 -1.12 -37.49
N ARG A 42 2.88 -0.63 -37.08
CA ARG A 42 3.53 -1.07 -35.83
C ARG A 42 2.73 -0.66 -34.58
N VAL A 43 2.25 0.57 -34.52
CA VAL A 43 1.40 1.06 -33.41
C VAL A 43 0.09 0.29 -33.35
N THR A 44 -0.62 0.15 -34.48
CA THR A 44 -1.85 -0.65 -34.56
C THR A 44 -1.60 -2.11 -34.17
N ASN A 45 -0.51 -2.74 -34.62
CA ASN A 45 -0.23 -4.14 -34.25
C ASN A 45 0.05 -4.31 -32.74
N VAL A 46 0.79 -3.37 -32.13
CA VAL A 46 1.09 -3.40 -30.69
C VAL A 46 -0.16 -3.16 -29.83
N PHE A 47 -1.04 -2.26 -30.25
CA PHE A 47 -2.15 -1.79 -29.42
C PHE A 47 -3.52 -2.38 -29.77
N CYS A 48 -3.76 -2.74 -31.03
CA CYS A 48 -5.04 -3.23 -31.54
C CYS A 48 -5.02 -4.72 -31.90
N GLY A 49 -3.84 -5.31 -32.11
CA GLY A 49 -3.66 -6.74 -32.41
C GLY A 49 -3.90 -7.08 -33.89
N GLY A 50 -2.82 -7.31 -34.63
CA GLY A 50 -2.84 -7.98 -35.94
C GLY A 50 -2.59 -9.48 -35.78
N SER A 51 -3.12 -10.28 -36.71
CA SER A 51 -3.10 -11.76 -36.76
C SER A 51 -1.73 -12.41 -36.48
N ASN A 52 -1.38 -12.55 -35.20
CA ASN A 52 -0.48 -13.55 -34.63
C ASN A 52 -0.57 -13.46 -33.09
N SER A 53 -1.75 -13.77 -32.57
CA SER A 53 -2.02 -13.88 -31.14
C SER A 53 -1.42 -15.18 -30.57
N VAL A 54 -0.11 -15.23 -30.37
CA VAL A 54 0.51 -16.19 -29.40
C VAL A 54 1.71 -15.61 -28.63
N ALA A 55 2.30 -14.47 -29.00
CA ALA A 55 3.38 -13.85 -28.22
C ALA A 55 2.91 -12.52 -27.64
N TYR A 56 3.31 -12.21 -26.41
CA TYR A 56 2.94 -11.02 -25.61
C TYR A 56 1.72 -11.15 -24.69
N MET A 57 1.58 -12.29 -24.03
CA MET A 57 1.22 -12.35 -22.60
C MET A 57 2.46 -12.68 -21.76
N ASN A 58 3.52 -11.87 -21.82
CA ASN A 58 4.68 -12.02 -20.91
C ASN A 58 5.45 -10.70 -20.76
N LEU A 59 4.74 -9.64 -20.37
CA LEU A 59 5.32 -8.43 -19.78
C LEU A 59 4.44 -8.01 -18.60
N GLN A 60 4.14 -8.97 -17.72
CA GLN A 60 3.61 -8.75 -16.37
C GLN A 60 3.61 -10.04 -15.51
N SER A 61 4.56 -10.94 -15.76
CA SER A 61 4.74 -12.23 -15.06
C SER A 61 6.20 -12.49 -14.69
N ALA A 62 6.98 -11.42 -14.47
CA ALA A 62 8.22 -11.49 -13.73
C ALA A 62 8.11 -10.52 -12.56
N ASN A 63 7.31 -10.92 -11.56
CA ASN A 63 7.48 -10.62 -10.14
C ASN A 63 6.48 -11.52 -9.38
N ASN A 64 7.03 -12.53 -8.69
CA ASN A 64 6.40 -13.59 -7.88
C ASN A 64 5.81 -14.79 -8.69
N ALA A 65 6.21 -16.07 -8.53
CA ALA A 65 7.16 -16.74 -7.65
C ALA A 65 7.49 -18.16 -8.20
N ASN A 66 8.62 -18.70 -7.73
CA ASN A 66 9.30 -19.99 -7.96
C ASN A 66 8.46 -21.28 -8.19
N ALA A 67 9.04 -22.23 -8.95
CA ALA A 67 9.01 -23.66 -8.60
C ALA A 67 10.09 -24.49 -9.33
N THR A 68 11.11 -24.90 -8.56
CA THR A 68 11.85 -26.20 -8.48
C THR A 68 12.33 -26.99 -9.73
N PRO A 69 13.45 -27.74 -9.59
CA PRO A 69 14.21 -28.32 -10.70
C PRO A 69 13.77 -29.75 -11.08
N GLU A 70 13.84 -30.07 -12.38
CA GLU A 70 13.73 -31.45 -12.88
C GLU A 70 15.06 -32.22 -12.78
N LYS A 71 14.92 -33.50 -12.44
CA LYS A 71 15.98 -34.54 -12.35
C LYS A 71 16.66 -34.82 -13.70
N PRO A 72 17.93 -35.26 -13.69
CA PRO A 72 18.46 -36.22 -14.66
C PRO A 72 18.42 -37.66 -14.10
N SER A 73 18.48 -38.64 -14.99
CA SER A 73 18.31 -40.07 -14.68
C SER A 73 19.62 -40.88 -14.72
N ARG A 74 19.71 -41.84 -13.77
CA ARG A 74 20.44 -43.14 -13.71
C ARG A 74 22.00 -43.18 -13.70
N SER A 75 22.59 -43.73 -12.63
CA SER A 75 22.96 -45.16 -12.52
C SER A 75 23.55 -45.59 -11.15
N ALA A 76 23.12 -46.79 -10.72
CA ALA A 76 23.80 -47.86 -9.95
C ALA A 76 24.37 -47.71 -8.52
N ALA A 77 23.93 -48.67 -7.68
CA ALA A 77 24.68 -49.51 -6.70
C ALA A 77 24.30 -49.41 -5.19
N GLN A 78 23.58 -50.46 -4.73
CA GLN A 78 23.66 -51.28 -3.49
C GLN A 78 24.36 -50.65 -2.24
N THR A 79 23.88 -50.74 -1.00
CA THR A 79 23.81 -51.97 -0.16
C THR A 79 23.20 -51.67 1.25
N ILE A 80 22.10 -52.36 1.61
CA ILE A 80 21.77 -53.14 2.84
C ILE A 80 21.96 -52.61 4.31
N ASN A 81 20.91 -52.85 5.14
CA ASN A 81 20.77 -53.12 6.61
C ASN A 81 19.96 -52.09 7.46
N ASN A 82 18.70 -52.41 7.84
CA ASN A 82 18.19 -53.07 9.08
C ASN A 82 17.80 -52.04 10.20
N VAL A 83 16.53 -51.65 10.44
CA VAL A 83 15.42 -52.31 11.22
C VAL A 83 15.54 -52.07 12.76
N PRO A 84 14.47 -51.85 13.59
CA PRO A 84 13.13 -51.25 13.38
C PRO A 84 12.49 -50.47 14.59
N ALA A 85 11.31 -49.88 14.32
CA ALA A 85 10.06 -49.79 15.11
C ALA A 85 9.98 -49.12 16.52
N SER A 86 9.07 -48.14 16.65
CA SER A 86 7.82 -48.32 17.40
C SER A 86 6.73 -47.30 16.98
N ASN A 87 5.48 -47.77 17.05
CA ASN A 87 4.26 -47.17 16.53
C ASN A 87 3.68 -46.08 17.46
N ASN A 88 3.06 -45.05 16.89
CA ASN A 88 1.62 -44.87 17.06
C ASN A 88 1.02 -43.98 15.96
N LYS A 89 0.02 -44.54 15.28
CA LYS A 89 -0.76 -43.95 14.20
C LYS A 89 -1.98 -43.27 14.81
N GLU A 90 -2.17 -41.98 14.53
CA GLU A 90 -3.51 -41.44 14.30
C GLU A 90 -3.51 -40.57 13.03
N ARG A 91 -4.58 -40.76 12.26
CA ARG A 91 -4.81 -40.34 10.87
C ARG A 91 -4.60 -38.84 10.64
N ILE A 92 -3.64 -38.51 9.79
CA ILE A 92 -3.51 -37.22 9.11
C ILE A 92 -4.31 -37.31 7.80
N ASN A 93 -5.44 -36.60 7.73
CA ASN A 93 -6.07 -36.28 6.44
C ASN A 93 -5.37 -35.04 5.87
N ASN A 94 -4.75 -35.22 4.71
CA ASN A 94 -4.20 -34.16 3.86
C ASN A 94 -5.26 -33.10 3.54
N VAL A 95 -5.00 -31.84 3.90
CA VAL A 95 -5.69 -30.68 3.32
C VAL A 95 -4.62 -29.66 2.90
N THR A 96 -4.39 -29.61 1.60
CA THR A 96 -3.67 -28.56 0.88
C THR A 96 -4.48 -27.25 0.81
N PRO A 97 -3.83 -26.11 0.48
CA PRO A 97 -4.17 -24.78 1.00
C PRO A 97 -5.11 -23.96 0.10
N SER A 98 -5.50 -22.79 0.61
CA SER A 98 -6.17 -21.68 -0.09
C SER A 98 -7.71 -21.79 -0.22
N ARG A 99 -8.40 -21.33 0.83
CA ARG A 99 -9.79 -20.87 0.67
C ARG A 99 -9.77 -19.52 -0.04
N ARG A 100 -9.88 -19.58 -1.37
CA ARG A 100 -10.33 -18.45 -2.20
C ARG A 100 -11.68 -17.97 -1.67
N ILE A 101 -11.74 -16.71 -1.23
CA ILE A 101 -12.99 -15.99 -0.99
C ILE A 101 -13.80 -16.04 -2.29
N PRO A 102 -15.11 -16.35 -2.24
CA PRO A 102 -15.93 -16.43 -3.44
C PRO A 102 -16.05 -15.04 -4.05
N ARG A 103 -15.35 -14.81 -5.16
CA ARG A 103 -15.66 -13.70 -6.07
C ARG A 103 -17.05 -13.94 -6.64
N ASN A 104 -18.09 -13.45 -5.96
CA ASN A 104 -19.40 -13.27 -6.55
C ASN A 104 -19.28 -12.15 -7.59
N ARG A 105 -18.76 -12.51 -8.77
CA ARG A 105 -18.97 -11.75 -10.00
C ARG A 105 -20.45 -11.85 -10.33
N MET A 106 -21.26 -10.97 -9.75
CA MET A 106 -22.48 -10.58 -10.43
C MET A 106 -22.04 -9.94 -11.74
N LYS A 107 -22.32 -10.63 -12.84
CA LYS A 107 -22.19 -10.09 -14.19
C LYS A 107 -23.09 -8.85 -14.23
N ILE A 108 -22.49 -7.67 -14.12
CA ILE A 108 -23.15 -6.47 -14.60
C ILE A 108 -23.20 -6.66 -16.12
N THR A 109 -24.37 -7.06 -16.62
CA THR A 109 -24.69 -7.06 -18.04
C THR A 109 -24.74 -5.60 -18.48
N VAL A 110 -23.57 -5.02 -18.75
CA VAL A 110 -23.50 -3.90 -19.69
C VAL A 110 -23.96 -4.48 -21.03
N PRO A 111 -24.86 -3.82 -21.78
CA PRO A 111 -25.19 -4.29 -23.11
C PRO A 111 -23.88 -4.38 -23.89
N LEU A 112 -23.43 -5.60 -24.20
CA LEU A 112 -22.49 -5.78 -25.28
C LEU A 112 -23.20 -5.19 -26.49
N ALA A 113 -22.62 -4.14 -27.07
CA ALA A 113 -22.93 -3.77 -28.43
C ALA A 113 -22.90 -5.07 -29.25
N SER A 114 -24.07 -5.39 -29.81
CA SER A 114 -24.36 -6.50 -30.70
C SER A 114 -23.12 -7.14 -31.32
N GLY A 115 -22.76 -8.33 -30.82
CA GLY A 115 -21.79 -9.22 -31.44
C GLY A 115 -22.34 -9.79 -32.74
N GLY A 116 -22.37 -8.96 -33.78
CA GLY A 116 -22.25 -9.46 -35.15
C GLY A 116 -20.80 -9.88 -35.37
N THR A 117 -20.59 -10.99 -36.06
CA THR A 117 -19.28 -11.50 -36.52
C THR A 117 -18.67 -10.59 -37.61
N GLY A 118 -18.59 -9.29 -37.34
CA GLY A 118 -17.84 -8.34 -38.16
C GLY A 118 -16.37 -8.43 -37.76
N GLY A 119 -15.52 -8.85 -38.70
CA GLY A 119 -14.08 -8.89 -38.50
C GLY A 119 -13.58 -7.55 -37.96
N TYR A 120 -12.83 -7.59 -36.85
CA TYR A 120 -12.16 -6.41 -36.33
C TYR A 120 -11.22 -5.89 -37.42
N VAL A 121 -11.58 -4.76 -38.05
CA VAL A 121 -10.71 -4.09 -39.01
C VAL A 121 -9.76 -3.22 -38.20
N PRO A 122 -8.44 -3.49 -38.20
CA PRO A 122 -7.50 -2.69 -37.46
C PRO A 122 -7.48 -1.26 -38.03
N PRO A 123 -7.47 -0.22 -37.18
CA PRO A 123 -7.42 1.16 -37.65
C PRO A 123 -6.14 1.43 -38.44
N THR A 124 -6.30 2.07 -39.61
CA THR A 124 -5.23 2.32 -40.59
C THR A 124 -4.80 3.79 -40.64
N THR A 125 -5.55 4.71 -40.02
CA THR A 125 -5.16 6.12 -39.85
C THR A 125 -5.12 6.55 -38.38
N TRP A 126 -4.37 7.61 -38.07
CA TRP A 126 -4.28 8.16 -36.72
C TRP A 126 -5.64 8.61 -36.17
N GLU A 127 -6.50 9.15 -37.01
CA GLU A 127 -7.86 9.55 -36.64
C GLU A 127 -8.69 8.33 -36.23
N GLN A 128 -8.52 7.20 -36.93
CA GLN A 128 -9.18 5.94 -36.58
C GLN A 128 -8.64 5.36 -35.28
N LEU A 129 -7.33 5.42 -35.03
CA LEU A 129 -6.73 5.00 -33.74
C LEU A 129 -7.25 5.84 -32.57
N MET A 130 -7.34 7.16 -32.74
CA MET A 130 -7.87 8.07 -31.70
C MET A 130 -9.37 7.90 -31.45
N GLN A 131 -10.04 7.09 -32.27
CA GLN A 131 -11.42 6.66 -32.10
C GLN A 131 -11.54 5.18 -31.70
N ASP A 132 -10.46 4.40 -31.64
CA ASP A 132 -10.51 2.99 -31.25
C ASP A 132 -10.40 2.86 -29.72
N ASP A 133 -11.44 2.31 -29.10
CA ASP A 133 -11.51 2.22 -27.63
C ASP A 133 -10.40 1.30 -27.08
N ASN A 134 -10.06 0.22 -27.78
CA ASN A 134 -9.04 -0.74 -27.35
C ASN A 134 -7.66 -0.07 -27.28
N PHE A 135 -7.27 0.61 -28.36
CA PHE A 135 -6.11 1.47 -28.44
C PHE A 135 -6.13 2.49 -27.32
N LEU A 136 -7.17 3.32 -27.23
CA LEU A 136 -7.22 4.45 -26.30
C LEU A 136 -6.98 4.02 -24.86
N GLY A 137 -7.60 2.95 -24.38
CA GLY A 137 -7.36 2.57 -22.99
C GLY A 137 -6.08 1.77 -22.75
N ARG A 138 -5.35 1.31 -23.78
CA ARG A 138 -3.93 0.92 -23.63
C ARG A 138 -3.04 2.16 -23.65
N PHE A 139 -3.34 3.09 -24.54
CA PHE A 139 -2.65 4.35 -24.70
C PHE A 139 -2.70 5.19 -23.42
N PHE A 140 -3.85 5.24 -22.73
CA PHE A 140 -4.00 5.96 -21.47
C PHE A 140 -3.20 5.36 -20.29
N LEU A 141 -2.71 4.12 -20.38
CA LEU A 141 -1.83 3.55 -19.36
C LEU A 141 -0.49 4.29 -19.26
N TYR A 142 -0.03 4.91 -20.35
CA TYR A 142 1.24 5.64 -20.41
C TYR A 142 1.20 7.02 -19.74
N PHE A 143 0.05 7.42 -19.23
CA PHE A 143 -0.15 8.71 -18.58
C PHE A 143 -0.33 8.51 -17.08
N ASN A 144 0.13 9.44 -16.26
CA ASN A 144 -0.15 9.41 -14.82
C ASN A 144 -1.59 9.83 -14.51
N ALA A 145 -1.99 9.72 -13.24
CA ALA A 145 -3.36 10.05 -12.79
C ALA A 145 -3.79 11.48 -13.13
N THR A 146 -2.88 12.46 -12.96
CA THR A 146 -3.14 13.88 -13.23
C THR A 146 -3.35 14.13 -14.71
N GLU A 147 -2.53 13.53 -15.55
CA GLU A 147 -2.65 13.59 -17.01
C GLU A 147 -3.94 12.94 -17.50
N ARG A 148 -4.31 11.76 -16.98
CA ARG A 148 -5.58 11.08 -17.28
C ARG A 148 -6.79 11.95 -16.95
N ARG A 149 -6.74 12.71 -15.85
CA ARG A 149 -7.80 13.69 -15.50
C ARG A 149 -7.93 14.81 -16.53
N ILE A 150 -6.83 15.25 -17.13
CA ILE A 150 -6.83 16.26 -18.20
C ILE A 150 -7.38 15.64 -19.50
N LEU A 151 -6.92 14.43 -19.85
CA LEU A 151 -7.38 13.71 -21.05
C LEU A 151 -8.89 13.42 -21.02
N ALA A 152 -9.47 13.18 -19.84
CA ALA A 152 -10.92 13.02 -19.66
C ALA A 152 -11.74 14.29 -19.98
N GLN A 153 -11.09 15.44 -20.15
CA GLN A 153 -11.73 16.71 -20.50
C GLN A 153 -11.68 17.01 -22.00
N VAL A 154 -10.87 16.27 -22.76
CA VAL A 154 -10.68 16.48 -24.21
C VAL A 154 -11.96 16.25 -25.00
N CYS A 155 -12.57 15.07 -24.86
CA CYS A 155 -13.85 14.76 -25.50
C CYS A 155 -14.63 13.71 -24.69
N THR A 156 -15.92 13.56 -25.01
CA THR A 156 -16.81 12.60 -24.33
C THR A 156 -16.32 11.16 -24.49
N ARG A 157 -15.88 10.78 -25.70
CA ARG A 157 -15.38 9.42 -25.98
C ARG A 157 -14.16 9.06 -25.13
N TRP A 158 -13.17 9.95 -25.04
CA TRP A 158 -11.99 9.71 -24.23
C TRP A 158 -12.34 9.59 -22.75
N ARG A 159 -13.25 10.44 -22.26
CA ARG A 159 -13.80 10.33 -20.90
C ARG A 159 -14.48 9.00 -20.68
N ASP A 160 -15.27 8.52 -21.64
CA ASP A 160 -15.99 7.26 -21.54
C ASP A 160 -15.04 6.07 -21.46
N VAL A 161 -13.99 6.05 -22.29
CA VAL A 161 -12.94 5.01 -22.26
C VAL A 161 -12.14 5.06 -20.96
N LEU A 162 -11.72 6.25 -20.52
CA LEU A 162 -10.99 6.45 -19.27
C LEU A 162 -11.81 6.00 -18.08
N TYR A 163 -13.09 6.37 -18.04
CA TYR A 163 -13.95 6.07 -16.89
C TYR A 163 -14.36 4.60 -16.89
N ALA A 164 -14.60 3.97 -18.04
CA ALA A 164 -15.02 2.56 -18.11
C ALA A 164 -13.91 1.55 -17.72
N ARG A 165 -12.68 1.99 -17.43
CA ARG A 165 -11.54 1.11 -17.11
C ARG A 165 -10.96 1.40 -15.72
N PRO A 166 -11.43 0.70 -14.66
CA PRO A 166 -10.95 0.90 -13.30
C PRO A 166 -9.44 0.75 -13.11
N ARG A 167 -8.79 -0.11 -13.92
CA ARG A 167 -7.32 -0.29 -13.92
C ARG A 167 -6.53 1.00 -14.16
N LEU A 168 -7.14 2.02 -14.78
CA LEU A 168 -6.51 3.32 -15.01
C LEU A 168 -6.55 4.22 -13.76
N TRP A 169 -7.23 3.79 -12.70
CA TRP A 169 -7.44 4.57 -11.47
C TRP A 169 -7.07 3.80 -10.21
N THR A 170 -6.52 2.59 -10.33
CA THR A 170 -6.07 1.77 -9.20
C THR A 170 -5.00 2.49 -8.38
N GLY A 171 -5.10 2.38 -7.06
CA GLY A 171 -4.19 3.04 -6.11
C GLY A 171 -4.49 4.51 -5.84
N LEU A 172 -5.59 5.05 -6.40
CA LEU A 172 -6.06 6.40 -6.09
C LEU A 172 -7.31 6.32 -5.22
N VAL A 173 -7.45 7.27 -4.30
CA VAL A 173 -8.64 7.41 -3.46
C VAL A 173 -9.29 8.77 -3.73
N PRO A 174 -10.58 8.82 -4.08
CA PRO A 174 -11.28 10.08 -4.28
C PRO A 174 -11.52 10.80 -2.95
N VAL A 175 -11.12 12.09 -2.90
CA VAL A 175 -11.38 12.98 -1.77
C VAL A 175 -12.47 13.98 -2.13
N ILE A 176 -13.57 13.96 -1.38
CA ILE A 176 -14.67 14.92 -1.52
C ILE A 176 -14.52 15.97 -0.43
N ARG A 177 -14.23 17.19 -0.86
CA ARG A 177 -14.26 18.37 0.01
C ARG A 177 -15.70 18.82 0.17
N CYS A 178 -16.34 18.51 1.29
CA CYS A 178 -17.77 18.73 1.48
C CYS A 178 -18.13 20.22 1.36
N ARG A 179 -17.26 21.12 1.84
CA ARG A 179 -17.41 22.57 1.64
C ARG A 179 -17.57 23.00 0.18
N GLU A 180 -16.78 22.41 -0.73
CA GLU A 180 -16.89 22.69 -2.17
C GLU A 180 -18.14 22.03 -2.74
N ALA A 181 -18.41 20.77 -2.36
CA ALA A 181 -19.58 20.02 -2.81
C ALA A 181 -20.92 20.71 -2.49
N ARG A 182 -21.01 21.44 -1.36
CA ARG A 182 -22.17 22.25 -0.97
C ARG A 182 -22.49 23.35 -1.98
N THR A 183 -21.47 23.95 -2.59
CA THR A 183 -21.64 25.02 -3.60
C THR A 183 -22.00 24.48 -4.99
N MET A 184 -21.88 23.17 -5.20
CA MET A 184 -22.24 22.53 -6.46
C MET A 184 -23.76 22.37 -6.61
N GLN A 185 -24.25 22.58 -7.82
CA GLN A 185 -25.62 22.23 -8.21
C GLN A 185 -25.89 20.74 -7.96
N PRO A 186 -27.08 20.34 -7.47
CA PRO A 186 -27.40 18.94 -7.13
C PRO A 186 -27.14 17.94 -8.28
N ASN A 187 -27.49 18.34 -9.52
CA ASN A 187 -27.24 17.52 -10.71
C ASN A 187 -25.73 17.35 -11.00
N ALA A 188 -24.91 18.36 -10.71
CA ALA A 188 -23.47 18.25 -10.86
C ALA A 188 -22.87 17.30 -9.81
N ARG A 189 -23.38 17.34 -8.58
CA ARG A 189 -22.96 16.44 -7.49
C ARG A 189 -23.32 14.98 -7.78
N THR A 190 -24.54 14.74 -8.26
CA THR A 190 -24.98 13.39 -8.68
C THR A 190 -24.11 12.84 -9.81
N ARG A 191 -23.75 13.67 -10.80
CA ARG A 191 -22.80 13.27 -11.87
C ARG A 191 -21.39 13.01 -11.35
N LEU A 192 -20.93 13.75 -10.35
CA LEU A 192 -19.66 13.50 -9.68
C LEU A 192 -19.67 12.10 -9.05
N TYR A 193 -20.68 11.77 -8.25
CA TYR A 193 -20.80 10.45 -7.61
C TYR A 193 -20.91 9.31 -8.63
N ALA A 194 -21.75 9.47 -9.67
CA ALA A 194 -21.84 8.50 -10.76
C ALA A 194 -20.49 8.28 -11.47
N SER A 195 -19.67 9.33 -11.59
CA SER A 195 -18.34 9.22 -12.17
C SER A 195 -17.36 8.43 -11.29
N LEU A 196 -17.56 8.41 -9.97
CA LEU A 196 -16.72 7.63 -9.05
C LEU A 196 -16.98 6.13 -9.25
N VAL A 197 -18.26 5.75 -9.26
CA VAL A 197 -18.68 4.37 -9.53
C VAL A 197 -18.20 3.92 -10.90
N ARG A 198 -18.34 4.76 -11.93
CA ARG A 198 -17.92 4.40 -13.29
C ARG A 198 -16.43 4.08 -13.35
N ARG A 199 -15.61 4.88 -12.66
CA ARG A 199 -14.15 4.69 -12.52
C ARG A 199 -13.77 3.51 -11.61
N GLY A 200 -14.73 2.87 -10.97
CA GLY A 200 -14.52 1.70 -10.12
C GLY A 200 -13.87 2.01 -8.77
N PHE A 201 -14.08 3.22 -8.24
CA PHE A 201 -13.69 3.52 -6.87
C PHE A 201 -14.65 2.88 -5.87
N ASP A 202 -14.08 2.20 -4.89
CA ASP A 202 -14.75 1.60 -3.74
C ASP A 202 -14.32 2.21 -2.40
N SER A 203 -13.24 2.99 -2.38
CA SER A 203 -12.87 3.84 -1.25
C SER A 203 -13.33 5.28 -1.44
N LEU A 204 -13.67 5.96 -0.34
CA LEU A 204 -14.11 7.36 -0.35
C LEU A 204 -13.57 8.11 0.88
N VAL A 205 -13.00 9.29 0.66
CA VAL A 205 -12.64 10.22 1.74
C VAL A 205 -13.61 11.40 1.73
N LEU A 206 -14.24 11.68 2.87
CA LEU A 206 -14.98 12.92 3.11
C LEU A 206 -14.14 13.85 3.98
N LEU A 207 -13.87 15.05 3.47
CA LEU A 207 -13.09 16.07 4.18
C LEU A 207 -14.00 17.22 4.60
N GLY A 208 -14.06 17.50 5.90
CA GLY A 208 -14.84 18.60 6.47
C GLY A 208 -16.36 18.43 6.29
N ALA A 209 -16.84 17.19 6.40
CA ALA A 209 -18.27 16.88 6.39
C ALA A 209 -18.95 17.34 7.68
N THR A 210 -20.22 17.67 7.59
CA THR A 210 -21.15 17.93 8.70
C THR A 210 -22.41 17.08 8.52
N ASP A 211 -23.25 16.98 9.55
CA ASP A 211 -24.52 16.23 9.48
C ASP A 211 -25.41 16.66 8.31
N GLU A 212 -25.39 17.95 7.93
CA GLU A 212 -26.14 18.48 6.78
C GLU A 212 -25.72 17.88 5.42
N ASP A 213 -24.49 17.37 5.32
CA ASP A 213 -24.01 16.75 4.08
C ASP A 213 -24.50 15.31 3.91
N ILE A 214 -24.90 14.65 5.01
CA ILE A 214 -25.21 13.21 5.02
C ILE A 214 -26.48 12.91 4.21
N PRO A 215 -27.63 13.59 4.41
CA PRO A 215 -28.82 13.33 3.63
C PRO A 215 -28.61 13.59 2.13
N GLU A 216 -27.77 14.57 1.80
CA GLU A 216 -27.41 14.91 0.43
C GLU A 216 -26.53 13.85 -0.22
N LEU A 217 -25.59 13.26 0.53
CA LEU A 217 -24.79 12.13 0.07
C LEU A 217 -25.68 10.91 -0.15
N THR A 218 -26.56 10.58 0.81
CA THR A 218 -27.49 9.45 0.72
C THR A 218 -28.41 9.56 -0.49
N ARG A 219 -29.01 10.74 -0.72
CA ARG A 219 -29.90 10.99 -1.87
C ARG A 219 -29.16 11.08 -3.20
N GLY A 220 -28.00 11.74 -3.23
CA GLY A 220 -27.21 11.96 -4.45
C GLY A 220 -26.34 10.76 -4.86
N PHE A 221 -26.03 9.87 -3.93
CA PHE A 221 -25.15 8.73 -4.13
C PHE A 221 -25.76 7.41 -3.60
N PRO A 222 -26.93 6.98 -4.13
CA PRO A 222 -27.61 5.77 -3.67
C PRO A 222 -26.80 4.49 -3.91
N LEU A 223 -25.98 4.47 -4.98
CA LEU A 223 -25.13 3.31 -5.28
C LEU A 223 -24.00 3.11 -4.25
N ALA A 224 -23.66 4.12 -3.43
CA ALA A 224 -22.61 3.98 -2.43
C ALA A 224 -22.85 2.83 -1.46
N GLN A 225 -24.12 2.56 -1.12
CA GLN A 225 -24.55 1.45 -0.26
C GLN A 225 -23.98 0.09 -0.65
N ARG A 226 -23.71 -0.15 -1.95
CA ARG A 226 -23.24 -1.43 -2.47
C ARG A 226 -21.80 -1.42 -2.98
N TYR A 227 -21.26 -0.24 -3.29
CA TYR A 227 -19.97 -0.12 -3.96
C TYR A 227 -18.88 0.50 -3.07
N VAL A 228 -19.25 1.26 -2.04
CA VAL A 228 -18.28 1.84 -1.12
C VAL A 228 -18.01 0.84 0.00
N HIS A 229 -16.76 0.38 0.03
CA HIS A 229 -16.24 -0.61 0.96
C HIS A 229 -15.35 0.00 2.04
N SER A 230 -14.79 1.18 1.75
CA SER A 230 -13.85 1.90 2.61
C SER A 230 -14.22 3.38 2.69
N LEU A 231 -14.34 3.90 3.91
CA LEU A 231 -14.74 5.27 4.20
C LEU A 231 -13.74 5.90 5.16
N SER A 232 -13.25 7.08 4.81
CA SER A 232 -12.45 7.91 5.69
C SER A 232 -13.15 9.25 5.93
N LEU A 233 -13.41 9.57 7.19
CA LEU A 233 -13.89 10.86 7.64
C LEU A 233 -12.72 11.66 8.21
N ARG A 234 -12.35 12.77 7.56
CA ARG A 234 -11.20 13.59 7.97
C ARG A 234 -11.64 14.99 8.34
N CYS A 235 -11.26 15.43 9.54
CA CYS A 235 -11.59 16.73 10.10
C CYS A 235 -13.08 17.08 9.93
N CYS A 236 -13.95 16.08 10.12
CA CYS A 236 -15.39 16.21 9.97
C CYS A 236 -16.03 16.61 11.30
N ALA A 237 -17.00 17.52 11.25
CA ALA A 237 -17.89 17.87 12.36
C ALA A 237 -19.21 17.09 12.23
N VAL A 238 -19.08 15.79 11.97
CA VAL A 238 -20.21 14.85 11.94
C VAL A 238 -20.45 14.38 13.37
N THR A 239 -21.69 14.46 13.83
CA THR A 239 -22.07 13.98 15.17
C THR A 239 -22.38 12.49 15.12
N ASP A 240 -22.61 11.88 16.28
CA ASP A 240 -23.04 10.48 16.41
C ASP A 240 -24.20 10.11 15.47
N ARG A 241 -25.20 10.99 15.34
CA ARG A 241 -26.37 10.78 14.48
C ARG A 241 -26.01 10.76 13.00
N GLY A 242 -25.12 11.67 12.57
CA GLY A 242 -24.66 11.73 11.19
C GLY A 242 -23.81 10.52 10.82
N LEU A 243 -22.98 10.05 11.76
CA LEU A 243 -22.18 8.83 11.58
C LEU A 243 -23.07 7.59 11.47
N GLU A 244 -24.04 7.43 12.36
CA GLU A 244 -25.01 6.34 12.32
C GLU A 244 -25.76 6.31 10.98
N ALA A 245 -26.28 7.46 10.54
CA ALA A 245 -26.97 7.59 9.25
C ALA A 245 -26.07 7.26 8.05
N LEU A 246 -24.77 7.59 8.12
CA LEU A 246 -23.81 7.21 7.09
C LEU A 246 -23.62 5.69 7.03
N LEU A 247 -23.50 5.03 8.17
CA LEU A 247 -23.26 3.60 8.25
C LEU A 247 -24.49 2.78 7.85
N ASP A 248 -25.68 3.26 8.18
CA ASP A 248 -26.95 2.69 7.72
C ASP A 248 -27.07 2.71 6.19
N HIS A 249 -26.56 3.79 5.57
CA HIS A 249 -26.50 3.91 4.12
C HIS A 249 -25.39 3.02 3.53
N LEU A 250 -24.20 2.99 4.12
CA LEU A 250 -23.02 2.31 3.56
C LEU A 250 -22.90 0.85 4.01
N GLN A 251 -23.88 0.03 3.63
CA GLN A 251 -23.99 -1.35 4.12
C GLN A 251 -22.90 -2.31 3.63
N ALA A 252 -22.14 -1.95 2.58
CA ALA A 252 -21.01 -2.75 2.10
C ALA A 252 -19.68 -2.36 2.78
N LEU A 253 -19.68 -1.40 3.72
CA LEU A 253 -18.48 -0.91 4.38
C LEU A 253 -17.85 -1.99 5.27
N TYR A 254 -16.54 -2.20 5.12
CA TYR A 254 -15.72 -3.03 6.02
C TYR A 254 -14.42 -2.35 6.47
N GLU A 255 -14.07 -1.18 5.91
CA GLU A 255 -12.98 -0.34 6.40
C GLU A 255 -13.50 1.05 6.80
N LEU A 256 -13.17 1.49 8.01
CA LEU A 256 -13.56 2.79 8.53
C LEU A 256 -12.34 3.51 9.11
N GLU A 257 -12.12 4.74 8.67
CA GLU A 257 -11.12 5.65 9.24
C GLU A 257 -11.82 6.91 9.77
N LEU A 258 -11.60 7.22 11.04
CA LEU A 258 -12.02 8.45 11.70
C LEU A 258 -10.78 9.25 12.09
N ALA A 259 -10.58 10.40 11.46
CA ALA A 259 -9.42 11.25 11.70
C ALA A 259 -9.84 12.67 12.06
N GLY A 260 -9.56 13.11 13.30
CA GLY A 260 -9.93 14.45 13.77
C GLY A 260 -11.45 14.69 13.82
N CYS A 261 -12.23 13.63 14.09
CA CYS A 261 -13.68 13.70 14.22
C CYS A 261 -14.08 13.87 15.69
N ASN A 262 -13.90 15.09 16.21
CA ASN A 262 -14.04 15.38 17.65
C ASN A 262 -15.48 15.52 18.14
N GLU A 263 -16.45 15.65 17.23
CA GLU A 263 -17.89 15.68 17.56
C GLU A 263 -18.50 14.28 17.73
N ILE A 264 -17.74 13.23 17.43
CA ILE A 264 -18.14 11.84 17.68
C ILE A 264 -17.80 11.53 19.14
N THR A 265 -18.82 11.19 19.91
CA THR A 265 -18.68 10.76 21.30
C THR A 265 -18.43 9.26 21.38
N GLU A 266 -18.21 8.73 22.59
CA GLU A 266 -18.12 7.28 22.82
C GLU A 266 -19.37 6.54 22.32
N ALA A 267 -20.56 7.13 22.45
CA ALA A 267 -21.80 6.52 21.98
C ALA A 267 -21.83 6.37 20.46
N GLY A 268 -21.40 7.40 19.72
CA GLY A 268 -21.27 7.32 18.26
C GLY A 268 -20.19 6.31 17.83
N LEU A 269 -19.08 6.26 18.56
CA LEU A 269 -18.05 5.26 18.32
C LEU A 269 -18.61 3.85 18.53
N TRP A 270 -19.33 3.57 19.61
CA TRP A 270 -19.94 2.25 19.83
C TRP A 270 -20.94 1.88 18.75
N ALA A 271 -21.76 2.83 18.29
CA ALA A 271 -22.70 2.62 17.21
C ALA A 271 -22.00 2.25 15.89
N CYS A 272 -20.77 2.73 15.66
CA CYS A 272 -20.03 2.43 14.44
C CYS A 272 -19.35 1.05 14.43
N LEU A 273 -19.19 0.41 15.58
CA LEU A 273 -18.53 -0.89 15.75
C LEU A 273 -19.43 -2.04 15.29
N THR A 274 -19.72 -2.07 13.99
CA THR A 274 -20.52 -3.14 13.38
C THR A 274 -19.65 -4.35 13.05
N PRO A 275 -20.10 -5.61 13.25
CA PRO A 275 -19.27 -6.81 13.08
C PRO A 275 -18.71 -7.05 11.67
N ARG A 276 -19.17 -6.28 10.67
CA ARG A 276 -18.68 -6.30 9.29
C ARG A 276 -17.36 -5.52 9.12
N ILE A 277 -17.02 -4.65 10.06
CA ILE A 277 -15.78 -3.88 10.02
C ILE A 277 -14.60 -4.82 10.30
N VAL A 278 -13.65 -4.82 9.37
CA VAL A 278 -12.45 -5.66 9.37
C VAL A 278 -11.19 -4.80 9.46
N SER A 279 -11.26 -3.51 9.10
CA SER A 279 -10.21 -2.53 9.33
C SER A 279 -10.79 -1.28 9.98
N LEU A 280 -10.22 -0.88 11.12
CA LEU A 280 -10.62 0.33 11.84
C LEU A 280 -9.38 1.17 12.15
N SER A 281 -9.43 2.44 11.77
CA SER A 281 -8.40 3.43 12.10
C SER A 281 -9.01 4.63 12.82
N LEU A 282 -8.52 4.93 14.01
CA LEU A 282 -8.93 6.09 14.81
C LEU A 282 -7.70 6.96 15.07
N SER A 283 -7.72 8.22 14.64
CA SER A 283 -6.59 9.14 14.82
C SER A 283 -7.01 10.54 15.18
N ASP A 284 -6.30 11.17 16.12
CA ASP A 284 -6.60 12.53 16.60
C ASP A 284 -8.06 12.71 17.05
N CYS A 285 -8.66 11.65 17.59
CA CYS A 285 -9.99 11.69 18.19
C CYS A 285 -9.86 11.83 19.71
N ILE A 286 -10.25 12.98 20.25
CA ILE A 286 -10.04 13.33 21.67
C ILE A 286 -10.86 12.48 22.65
N ASN A 287 -11.97 11.89 22.20
CA ASN A 287 -12.91 11.13 23.03
C ASN A 287 -12.58 9.62 23.09
N VAL A 288 -11.40 9.20 22.63
CA VAL A 288 -11.01 7.78 22.61
C VAL A 288 -10.12 7.45 23.82
N ALA A 289 -10.64 6.62 24.72
CA ALA A 289 -9.98 6.10 25.92
C ALA A 289 -10.06 4.56 25.99
N ASP A 290 -9.69 3.97 27.13
CA ASP A 290 -9.61 2.51 27.29
C ASP A 290 -10.92 1.76 26.99
N GLU A 291 -12.07 2.32 27.40
CA GLU A 291 -13.39 1.73 27.16
C GLU A 291 -13.73 1.61 25.68
N ALA A 292 -13.25 2.53 24.84
CA ALA A 292 -13.40 2.45 23.40
C ALA A 292 -12.65 1.25 22.81
N VAL A 293 -11.42 0.99 23.28
CA VAL A 293 -10.64 -0.19 22.88
C VAL A 293 -11.33 -1.47 23.38
N GLY A 294 -11.91 -1.43 24.59
CA GLY A 294 -12.74 -2.51 25.12
C GLY A 294 -13.93 -2.85 24.21
N ALA A 295 -14.67 -1.84 23.77
CA ALA A 295 -15.76 -2.01 22.82
C ALA A 295 -15.28 -2.57 21.47
N VAL A 296 -14.15 -2.07 20.94
CA VAL A 296 -13.54 -2.59 19.69
C VAL A 296 -13.23 -4.08 19.83
N ALA A 297 -12.56 -4.47 20.90
CA ALA A 297 -12.23 -5.87 21.16
C ALA A 297 -13.51 -6.74 21.25
N GLN A 298 -14.56 -6.27 21.92
CA GLN A 298 -15.79 -7.06 22.12
C GLN A 298 -16.69 -7.14 20.89
N LEU A 299 -16.84 -6.05 20.15
CA LEU A 299 -17.85 -5.90 19.09
C LEU A 299 -17.33 -6.22 17.69
N LEU A 300 -16.00 -6.22 17.48
CA LEU A 300 -15.37 -6.49 16.19
C LEU A 300 -14.57 -7.82 16.19
N PRO A 301 -15.24 -8.98 16.18
CA PRO A 301 -14.56 -10.28 16.30
C PRO A 301 -13.73 -10.67 15.06
N SER A 302 -13.98 -10.03 13.91
CA SER A 302 -13.27 -10.28 12.65
C SER A 302 -12.30 -9.16 12.28
N LEU A 303 -11.95 -8.30 13.24
CA LEU A 303 -11.01 -7.19 13.02
C LEU A 303 -9.64 -7.75 12.64
N TYR A 304 -9.20 -7.42 11.43
CA TYR A 304 -7.91 -7.81 10.85
C TYR A 304 -6.84 -6.74 11.10
N GLU A 305 -7.23 -5.48 10.98
CA GLU A 305 -6.37 -4.32 11.21
C GLU A 305 -7.01 -3.35 12.20
N PHE A 306 -6.26 -2.99 13.23
CA PHE A 306 -6.62 -1.93 14.15
C PHE A 306 -5.48 -0.92 14.26
N SER A 307 -5.79 0.33 13.93
CA SER A 307 -4.88 1.47 14.05
C SER A 307 -5.48 2.50 14.98
N LEU A 308 -4.69 2.93 15.96
CA LEU A 308 -5.14 3.83 17.01
C LEU A 308 -4.05 4.85 17.32
N GLN A 309 -4.37 6.12 17.16
CA GLN A 309 -3.59 7.22 17.72
C GLN A 309 -4.42 7.89 18.82
N ALA A 310 -4.09 7.58 20.07
CA ALA A 310 -4.81 8.06 21.24
C ALA A 310 -3.88 8.35 22.42
N TYR A 311 -4.05 9.53 23.01
CA TYR A 311 -3.20 10.04 24.10
C TYR A 311 -3.64 9.56 25.49
N HIS A 312 -4.89 9.13 25.64
CA HIS A 312 -5.50 8.73 26.91
C HIS A 312 -5.59 7.21 27.11
N VAL A 313 -5.04 6.43 26.17
CA VAL A 313 -5.09 4.96 26.21
C VAL A 313 -3.92 4.42 27.03
N THR A 314 -4.23 3.58 28.01
CA THR A 314 -3.28 2.99 28.96
C THR A 314 -3.09 1.48 28.72
N ASP A 315 -2.23 0.85 29.52
CA ASP A 315 -2.01 -0.60 29.50
C ASP A 315 -3.29 -1.42 29.72
N ALA A 316 -4.27 -0.87 30.46
CA ALA A 316 -5.53 -1.53 30.76
C ALA A 316 -6.37 -1.78 29.50
N ALA A 317 -6.34 -0.86 28.53
CA ALA A 317 -7.04 -1.01 27.25
C ALA A 317 -6.65 -2.30 26.53
N LEU A 318 -5.35 -2.64 26.56
CA LEU A 318 -4.83 -3.81 25.86
C LEU A 318 -5.20 -5.12 26.58
N GLY A 319 -5.54 -5.05 27.86
CA GLY A 319 -6.10 -6.17 28.62
C GLY A 319 -7.51 -6.58 28.15
N TYR A 320 -8.21 -5.74 27.38
CA TYR A 320 -9.50 -6.11 26.80
C TYR A 320 -9.38 -7.07 25.60
N PHE A 321 -8.21 -7.13 24.95
CA PHE A 321 -7.97 -8.13 23.92
C PHE A 321 -7.87 -9.51 24.56
N SER A 322 -8.46 -10.49 23.89
CA SER A 322 -8.51 -11.87 24.35
C SER A 322 -8.08 -12.83 23.24
N ALA A 323 -7.99 -14.11 23.56
CA ALA A 323 -7.71 -15.16 22.57
C ALA A 323 -8.68 -15.16 21.38
N LYS A 324 -9.88 -14.57 21.48
CA LYS A 324 -10.82 -14.43 20.34
C LYS A 324 -10.19 -13.65 19.18
N GLN A 325 -9.49 -12.56 19.48
CA GLN A 325 -8.90 -11.68 18.48
C GLN A 325 -7.61 -12.25 17.90
N SER A 326 -6.94 -13.17 18.60
CA SER A 326 -5.68 -13.80 18.17
C SER A 326 -5.71 -14.44 16.79
N SER A 327 -6.89 -14.87 16.32
CA SER A 327 -7.05 -15.55 15.02
C SER A 327 -7.37 -14.61 13.86
N ALA A 328 -7.83 -13.39 14.16
CA ALA A 328 -8.27 -12.41 13.18
C ALA A 328 -7.29 -11.23 13.09
N LEU A 329 -6.92 -10.64 14.23
CA LEU A 329 -6.11 -9.43 14.29
C LEU A 329 -4.67 -9.74 13.92
N THR A 330 -4.23 -9.14 12.83
CA THR A 330 -2.96 -9.41 12.17
C THR A 330 -2.08 -8.16 12.13
N ILE A 331 -2.71 -6.98 12.14
CA ILE A 331 -2.06 -5.67 12.12
C ILE A 331 -2.57 -4.86 13.31
N LEU A 332 -1.65 -4.48 14.20
CA LEU A 332 -1.93 -3.57 15.31
C LEU A 332 -0.98 -2.38 15.24
N LYS A 333 -1.53 -1.17 15.17
CA LYS A 333 -0.75 0.07 15.15
C LYS A 333 -1.21 0.97 16.30
N LEU A 334 -0.36 1.17 17.28
CA LEU A 334 -0.58 2.03 18.43
C LEU A 334 0.37 3.21 18.32
N GLN A 335 -0.14 4.33 17.86
CA GLN A 335 0.64 5.52 17.53
C GLN A 335 0.47 6.58 18.62
N SER A 336 1.57 7.13 19.12
CA SER A 336 1.55 8.17 20.17
C SER A 336 0.71 7.80 21.40
N CYS A 337 0.61 6.51 21.73
CA CYS A 337 0.01 6.04 22.98
C CYS A 337 1.03 6.22 24.11
N TRP A 338 1.15 7.45 24.61
CA TRP A 338 2.21 7.87 25.54
C TRP A 338 2.14 7.22 26.93
N GLU A 339 0.95 6.75 27.32
CA GLU A 339 0.72 6.07 28.59
C GLU A 339 0.99 4.56 28.53
N LEU A 340 1.29 4.01 27.35
CA LEU A 340 1.60 2.60 27.17
C LEU A 340 3.01 2.26 27.67
N THR A 341 3.11 1.27 28.55
CA THR A 341 4.36 0.74 29.11
C THR A 341 4.59 -0.72 28.69
N ASN A 342 5.66 -1.34 29.20
CA ASN A 342 5.92 -2.76 28.98
C ASN A 342 4.77 -3.65 29.51
N HIS A 343 3.98 -3.20 30.49
CA HIS A 343 2.80 -3.96 30.95
C HIS A 343 1.73 -4.10 29.86
N GLY A 344 1.50 -3.05 29.07
CA GLY A 344 0.62 -3.13 27.91
C GLY A 344 1.19 -4.08 26.85
N VAL A 345 2.51 -4.08 26.65
CA VAL A 345 3.17 -5.04 25.75
C VAL A 345 2.97 -6.48 26.21
N VAL A 346 3.04 -6.76 27.52
CA VAL A 346 2.69 -8.09 28.08
C VAL A 346 1.29 -8.51 27.64
N ASN A 347 0.30 -7.60 27.69
CA ASN A 347 -1.06 -7.91 27.24
C ASN A 347 -1.13 -8.20 25.73
N ILE A 348 -0.38 -7.45 24.90
CA ILE A 348 -0.31 -7.69 23.44
C ILE A 348 0.21 -9.10 23.17
N VAL A 349 1.37 -9.47 23.74
CA VAL A 349 2.03 -10.73 23.39
C VAL A 349 1.23 -11.96 23.84
N HIS A 350 0.51 -11.85 24.96
CA HIS A 350 -0.37 -12.93 25.44
C HIS A 350 -1.65 -13.07 24.60
N SER A 351 -2.28 -11.96 24.22
CA SER A 351 -3.59 -11.98 23.56
C SER A 351 -3.50 -12.06 22.03
N LEU A 352 -2.40 -11.59 21.43
CA LEU A 352 -2.24 -11.40 19.99
C LEU A 352 -0.95 -12.03 19.43
N PRO A 353 -0.67 -13.34 19.68
CA PRO A 353 0.59 -13.98 19.28
C PRO A 353 0.79 -14.14 17.75
N ASN A 354 -0.25 -13.88 16.95
CA ASN A 354 -0.22 -14.03 15.49
C ASN A 354 -0.02 -12.72 14.73
N LEU A 355 0.31 -11.62 15.42
CA LEU A 355 0.59 -10.34 14.76
C LEU A 355 1.71 -10.49 13.72
N THR A 356 1.50 -9.85 12.58
CA THR A 356 2.51 -9.74 11.50
C THR A 356 3.02 -8.33 11.37
N VAL A 357 2.24 -7.34 11.81
CA VAL A 357 2.63 -5.93 11.84
C VAL A 357 2.29 -5.37 13.21
N LEU A 358 3.30 -4.79 13.86
CA LEU A 358 3.16 -4.07 15.11
C LEU A 358 3.84 -2.71 14.98
N SER A 359 3.08 -1.63 15.19
CA SER A 359 3.66 -0.30 15.40
C SER A 359 3.37 0.14 16.83
N LEU A 360 4.42 0.52 17.55
CA LEU A 360 4.38 1.19 18.84
C LEU A 360 4.97 2.61 18.72
N SER A 361 4.92 3.19 17.51
CA SER A 361 5.55 4.47 17.24
C SER A 361 5.05 5.54 18.20
N GLY A 362 5.95 6.21 18.91
CA GLY A 362 5.64 7.26 19.88
C GLY A 362 5.23 6.74 21.26
N CYS A 363 5.19 5.43 21.50
CA CYS A 363 5.00 4.87 22.84
C CYS A 363 6.27 5.05 23.69
N SER A 364 6.51 6.27 24.17
CA SER A 364 7.78 6.70 24.80
C SER A 364 8.13 6.03 26.13
N LYS A 365 7.21 5.28 26.75
CA LYS A 365 7.45 4.54 28.00
C LYS A 365 7.80 3.07 27.76
N VAL A 366 7.72 2.56 26.53
CA VAL A 366 8.21 1.23 26.16
C VAL A 366 9.74 1.24 26.14
N THR A 367 10.36 0.22 26.74
CA THR A 367 11.83 0.08 26.85
C THR A 367 12.30 -1.21 26.16
N ASP A 368 13.61 -1.46 26.21
CA ASP A 368 14.22 -2.66 25.65
C ASP A 368 13.58 -3.97 26.17
N ASP A 369 13.23 -4.05 27.47
CA ASP A 369 12.49 -5.20 28.04
C ASP A 369 11.13 -5.45 27.37
N GLY A 370 10.45 -4.39 26.92
CA GLY A 370 9.21 -4.52 26.15
C GLY A 370 9.49 -5.11 24.76
N VAL A 371 10.60 -4.72 24.14
CA VAL A 371 11.02 -5.27 22.85
C VAL A 371 11.50 -6.72 22.98
N GLU A 372 12.16 -7.09 24.07
CA GLU A 372 12.50 -8.48 24.40
C GLU A 372 11.25 -9.36 24.41
N LEU A 373 10.21 -8.94 25.15
CA LEU A 373 8.92 -9.65 25.18
C LEU A 373 8.29 -9.81 23.78
N ILE A 374 8.35 -8.76 22.96
CA ILE A 374 7.87 -8.80 21.57
C ILE A 374 8.67 -9.82 20.76
N ALA A 375 10.00 -9.78 20.87
CA ALA A 375 10.90 -10.63 20.11
C ALA A 375 10.68 -12.11 20.43
N GLU A 376 10.57 -12.45 21.71
CA GLU A 376 10.37 -13.83 22.18
C GLU A 376 8.98 -14.40 21.82
N ASN A 377 7.94 -13.57 21.78
CA ASN A 377 6.56 -14.05 21.75
C ASN A 377 5.80 -13.79 20.44
N LEU A 378 6.33 -12.97 19.53
CA LEU A 378 5.70 -12.67 18.23
C LEU A 378 6.51 -13.23 17.03
N PRO A 379 6.66 -14.56 16.88
CA PRO A 379 7.55 -15.16 15.87
C PRO A 379 7.08 -14.98 14.42
N ARG A 380 5.85 -14.47 14.22
CA ARG A 380 5.24 -14.21 12.91
C ARG A 380 5.39 -12.75 12.47
N LEU A 381 6.02 -11.91 13.29
CA LEU A 381 6.18 -10.50 12.99
C LEU A 381 7.05 -10.31 11.74
N ARG A 382 6.57 -9.49 10.82
CA ARG A 382 7.24 -9.10 9.57
C ARG A 382 7.56 -7.62 9.52
N SER A 383 6.76 -6.79 10.19
CA SER A 383 6.99 -5.34 10.25
C SER A 383 6.88 -4.86 11.69
N LEU A 384 7.93 -4.20 12.16
CA LEU A 384 8.02 -3.62 13.50
C LEU A 384 8.40 -2.14 13.39
N ASP A 385 7.58 -1.29 13.95
CA ASP A 385 7.81 0.16 14.00
C ASP A 385 7.89 0.63 15.46
N LEU A 386 9.08 1.09 15.86
CA LEU A 386 9.41 1.62 17.17
C LEU A 386 9.81 3.10 17.08
N SER A 387 9.41 3.80 16.01
CA SER A 387 9.76 5.20 15.80
C SER A 387 9.38 6.06 17.01
N TRP A 388 10.17 7.08 17.32
CA TRP A 388 9.93 7.98 18.45
C TRP A 388 9.89 7.30 19.84
N CYS A 389 10.24 6.02 19.97
CA CYS A 389 10.42 5.38 21.27
C CYS A 389 11.79 5.77 21.85
N SER A 390 11.80 6.85 22.64
CA SER A 390 13.02 7.47 23.17
C SER A 390 13.76 6.68 24.24
N ARG A 391 13.24 5.52 24.68
CA ARG A 391 13.89 4.65 25.67
C ARG A 391 14.47 3.37 25.06
N ILE A 392 14.37 3.23 23.74
CA ILE A 392 14.92 2.09 23.00
C ILE A 392 16.40 2.32 22.72
N THR A 393 17.23 1.35 23.04
CA THR A 393 18.70 1.36 22.87
C THR A 393 19.17 0.20 22.01
N ASP A 394 20.48 0.06 21.84
CA ASP A 394 21.09 -1.03 21.09
C ASP A 394 20.71 -2.43 21.63
N ALA A 395 20.34 -2.55 22.91
CA ALA A 395 19.91 -3.83 23.50
C ALA A 395 18.60 -4.36 22.87
N ALA A 396 17.63 -3.50 22.56
CA ALA A 396 16.43 -3.91 21.83
C ALA A 396 16.77 -4.51 20.46
N LEU A 397 17.79 -3.98 19.79
CA LEU A 397 18.21 -4.44 18.47
C LEU A 397 18.91 -5.80 18.56
N GLU A 398 19.56 -6.10 19.67
CA GLU A 398 20.08 -7.44 19.99
C GLU A 398 18.95 -8.46 20.08
N TYR A 399 17.91 -8.17 20.87
CA TYR A 399 16.74 -9.06 20.99
C TYR A 399 16.02 -9.28 19.66
N ILE A 400 15.81 -8.20 18.89
CA ILE A 400 15.22 -8.27 17.55
C ILE A 400 16.05 -9.19 16.64
N ALA A 401 17.37 -9.02 16.63
CA ALA A 401 18.27 -9.81 15.78
C ALA A 401 18.29 -11.31 16.17
N CYS A 402 18.17 -11.61 17.47
CA CYS A 402 18.18 -12.99 17.99
C CYS A 402 16.90 -13.76 17.64
N ASP A 403 15.71 -13.18 17.88
CA ASP A 403 14.47 -13.97 17.88
C ASP A 403 13.55 -13.68 16.67
N LEU A 404 13.57 -12.46 16.11
CA LEU A 404 12.67 -12.07 15.00
C LEU A 404 13.24 -12.41 13.62
N ASN A 405 13.50 -13.70 13.40
CA ASN A 405 14.13 -14.25 12.19
C ASN A 405 13.35 -14.00 10.88
N ASN A 406 12.05 -13.71 10.97
CA ASN A 406 11.18 -13.44 9.82
C ASN A 406 10.87 -11.94 9.62
N LEU A 407 11.52 -11.05 10.38
CA LEU A 407 11.28 -9.61 10.25
C LEU A 407 11.81 -9.11 8.90
N GLU A 408 10.95 -8.43 8.15
CA GLU A 408 11.18 -7.90 6.81
C GLU A 408 11.33 -6.39 6.80
N GLU A 409 10.70 -5.70 7.74
CA GLU A 409 10.69 -4.24 7.89
C GLU A 409 10.91 -3.83 9.35
N LEU A 410 11.86 -2.92 9.56
CA LEU A 410 12.16 -2.34 10.86
C LEU A 410 12.26 -0.82 10.73
N THR A 411 11.44 -0.11 11.49
CA THR A 411 11.41 1.36 11.53
C THR A 411 11.81 1.84 12.92
N LEU A 412 12.90 2.60 12.99
CA LEU A 412 13.54 3.11 14.22
C LEU A 412 13.72 4.63 14.15
N ASP A 413 12.86 5.33 13.44
CA ASP A 413 13.03 6.76 13.22
C ASP A 413 13.02 7.50 14.55
N ARG A 414 14.00 8.40 14.74
CA ARG A 414 14.17 9.20 15.95
C ARG A 414 14.33 8.37 17.22
N CYS A 415 14.75 7.12 17.12
CA CYS A 415 15.33 6.39 18.24
C CYS A 415 16.76 6.92 18.48
N VAL A 416 16.86 7.98 19.27
CA VAL A 416 18.10 8.77 19.48
C VAL A 416 19.21 8.02 20.22
N HIS A 417 18.91 6.88 20.84
CA HIS A 417 19.89 6.05 21.55
C HIS A 417 20.39 4.84 20.76
N ILE A 418 19.97 4.69 19.50
CA ILE A 418 20.54 3.70 18.59
C ILE A 418 21.86 4.19 18.03
N THR A 419 22.88 3.33 18.11
CA THR A 419 24.23 3.60 17.65
C THR A 419 24.67 2.57 16.60
N ASP A 420 25.93 2.67 16.16
CA ASP A 420 26.54 1.71 15.25
C ASP A 420 26.53 0.27 15.82
N ILE A 421 26.54 0.11 17.15
CA ILE A 421 26.52 -1.20 17.82
C ILE A 421 25.20 -1.92 17.55
N GLY A 422 24.07 -1.25 17.77
CA GLY A 422 22.74 -1.83 17.52
C GLY A 422 22.54 -2.17 16.05
N VAL A 423 23.02 -1.30 15.14
CA VAL A 423 23.04 -1.59 13.71
C VAL A 423 23.91 -2.81 13.38
N GLY A 424 25.01 -3.00 14.10
CA GLY A 424 25.84 -4.21 14.05
C GLY A 424 25.05 -5.49 14.35
N TYR A 425 24.17 -5.50 15.35
CA TYR A 425 23.33 -6.66 15.66
C TYR A 425 22.37 -7.01 14.53
N ILE A 426 21.58 -6.04 14.06
CA ILE A 426 20.58 -6.27 12.99
C ILE A 426 21.20 -6.56 11.62
N SER A 427 22.50 -6.27 11.43
CA SER A 427 23.21 -6.62 10.20
C SER A 427 23.30 -8.13 9.94
N THR A 428 23.04 -8.95 10.95
CA THR A 428 22.98 -10.41 10.86
C THR A 428 21.65 -10.94 10.31
N MET A 429 20.62 -10.08 10.24
CA MET A 429 19.26 -10.49 9.85
C MET A 429 19.16 -10.67 8.33
N VAL A 430 18.87 -11.91 7.91
CA VAL A 430 18.79 -12.28 6.48
C VAL A 430 17.45 -11.96 5.82
N SER A 431 16.40 -11.78 6.62
CA SER A 431 15.04 -11.48 6.14
C SER A 431 14.77 -9.99 6.02
N LEU A 432 15.57 -9.14 6.71
CA LEU A 432 15.33 -7.71 6.80
C LEU A 432 15.60 -7.05 5.43
N SER A 433 14.54 -6.45 4.87
CA SER A 433 14.51 -5.89 3.51
C SER A 433 14.26 -4.39 3.48
N ALA A 434 13.62 -3.84 4.51
CA ALA A 434 13.39 -2.42 4.67
C ALA A 434 13.86 -1.95 6.05
N LEU A 435 14.73 -0.94 6.08
CA LEU A 435 15.28 -0.37 7.31
C LEU A 435 15.19 1.16 7.27
N PHE A 436 14.52 1.73 8.26
CA PHE A 436 14.38 3.18 8.42
C PHE A 436 15.03 3.61 9.73
N LEU A 437 16.07 4.43 9.61
CA LEU A 437 16.91 4.95 10.71
C LEU A 437 16.90 6.49 10.71
N ARG A 438 15.78 7.11 10.28
CA ARG A 438 15.75 8.56 10.08
C ARG A 438 15.98 9.27 11.39
N TRP A 439 16.84 10.28 11.39
CA TRP A 439 17.14 11.09 12.58
C TRP A 439 17.67 10.28 13.78
N CYS A 440 18.28 9.10 13.54
CA CYS A 440 19.09 8.42 14.54
C CYS A 440 20.39 9.21 14.75
N SER A 441 20.42 10.03 15.80
CA SER A 441 21.43 11.09 15.99
C SER A 441 22.83 10.57 16.33
N GLN A 442 22.96 9.32 16.75
CA GLN A 442 24.22 8.70 17.14
C GLN A 442 24.81 7.75 16.09
N LEU A 443 24.13 7.55 14.96
CA LEU A 443 24.60 6.71 13.86
C LEU A 443 25.74 7.39 13.09
N ARG A 444 26.83 6.67 12.86
CA ARG A 444 28.02 7.13 12.13
C ARG A 444 28.34 6.20 10.97
N ASP A 445 29.40 6.53 10.23
CA ASP A 445 29.85 5.76 9.07
C ASP A 445 30.16 4.29 9.40
N PHE A 446 30.55 3.98 10.64
CA PHE A 446 30.82 2.59 11.06
C PHE A 446 29.54 1.75 11.07
N GLY A 447 28.40 2.31 11.47
CA GLY A 447 27.09 1.66 11.34
C GLY A 447 26.75 1.32 9.90
N LEU A 448 27.07 2.21 8.94
CA LEU A 448 26.84 1.94 7.52
C LEU A 448 27.71 0.79 6.99
N GLN A 449 28.92 0.59 7.53
CA GLN A 449 29.77 -0.54 7.15
C GLN A 449 29.12 -1.88 7.51
N HIS A 450 28.43 -1.95 8.66
CA HIS A 450 27.63 -3.13 9.03
C HIS A 450 26.48 -3.35 8.04
N LEU A 451 25.77 -2.29 7.64
CA LEU A 451 24.67 -2.42 6.68
C LEU A 451 25.15 -2.92 5.31
N CYS A 452 26.36 -2.56 4.86
CA CYS A 452 26.88 -2.95 3.55
C CYS A 452 26.95 -4.47 3.31
N VAL A 453 26.91 -5.31 4.35
CA VAL A 453 26.87 -6.77 4.19
C VAL A 453 25.46 -7.35 4.01
N MET A 454 24.42 -6.56 4.27
CA MET A 454 23.02 -6.97 4.21
C MET A 454 22.51 -7.02 2.76
N ARG A 455 22.68 -8.17 2.10
CA ARG A 455 22.27 -8.35 0.69
C ARG A 455 20.75 -8.42 0.49
N SER A 456 19.98 -8.62 1.56
CA SER A 456 18.52 -8.62 1.55
C SER A 456 17.91 -7.23 1.47
N LEU A 457 18.68 -6.18 1.81
CA LEU A 457 18.18 -4.83 1.95
C LEU A 457 17.80 -4.23 0.59
N GLN A 458 16.56 -3.79 0.49
CA GLN A 458 15.92 -3.18 -0.68
C GLN A 458 15.54 -1.73 -0.44
N VAL A 459 15.20 -1.36 0.81
CA VAL A 459 14.87 0.01 1.19
C VAL A 459 15.73 0.41 2.38
N LEU A 460 16.45 1.52 2.25
CA LEU A 460 17.24 2.11 3.33
C LEU A 460 16.94 3.60 3.42
N SER A 461 16.55 4.06 4.61
CA SER A 461 16.50 5.49 4.91
C SER A 461 17.40 5.81 6.10
N VAL A 462 18.34 6.73 5.88
CA VAL A 462 19.21 7.29 6.94
C VAL A 462 19.07 8.81 7.01
N ALA A 463 17.93 9.32 6.51
CA ALA A 463 17.65 10.75 6.39
C ALA A 463 17.81 11.47 7.74
N GLY A 464 18.45 12.64 7.74
CA GLY A 464 18.62 13.46 8.94
C GLY A 464 19.58 12.88 9.99
N CYS A 465 20.39 11.87 9.66
CA CYS A 465 21.47 11.40 10.53
C CYS A 465 22.67 12.37 10.47
N PRO A 466 22.95 13.15 11.53
CA PRO A 466 23.86 14.29 11.46
C PRO A 466 25.34 13.93 11.45
N LEU A 467 25.70 12.70 11.83
CA LEU A 467 27.10 12.25 11.95
C LEU A 467 27.56 11.41 10.74
N LEU A 468 26.72 11.23 9.72
CA LEU A 468 27.09 10.53 8.49
C LEU A 468 27.86 11.46 7.55
N THR A 469 29.00 10.97 7.05
CA THR A 469 29.86 11.71 6.13
C THR A 469 29.68 11.23 4.68
N SER A 470 30.16 12.02 3.73
CA SER A 470 30.17 11.62 2.32
C SER A 470 30.95 10.32 2.08
N SER A 471 32.01 10.07 2.87
CA SER A 471 32.80 8.84 2.81
C SER A 471 31.96 7.63 3.23
N GLY A 472 31.27 7.70 4.37
CA GLY A 472 30.37 6.63 4.82
C GLY A 472 29.24 6.37 3.83
N LEU A 473 28.55 7.42 3.39
CA LEU A 473 27.45 7.30 2.43
C LEU A 473 27.91 6.73 1.08
N SER A 474 29.10 7.07 0.61
CA SER A 474 29.66 6.52 -0.63
C SER A 474 29.86 5.00 -0.56
N SER A 475 30.01 4.42 0.64
CA SER A 475 30.16 2.96 0.81
C SER A 475 28.87 2.18 0.53
N LEU A 476 27.71 2.84 0.55
CA LEU A 476 26.40 2.21 0.31
C LEU A 476 26.26 1.63 -1.11
N ILE A 477 27.16 1.95 -2.04
CA ILE A 477 27.23 1.30 -3.37
C ILE A 477 27.40 -0.23 -3.31
N GLN A 478 27.82 -0.77 -2.16
CA GLN A 478 27.92 -2.22 -1.96
C GLN A 478 26.54 -2.90 -1.92
N LEU A 479 25.47 -2.15 -1.60
CA LEU A 479 24.09 -2.62 -1.55
C LEU A 479 23.48 -2.70 -2.96
N ARG A 480 23.96 -3.66 -3.77
CA ARG A 480 23.58 -3.77 -5.19
C ARG A 480 22.10 -4.13 -5.45
N HIS A 481 21.38 -4.57 -4.42
CA HIS A 481 19.96 -4.92 -4.50
C HIS A 481 19.03 -3.81 -4.00
N LEU A 482 19.59 -2.66 -3.60
CA LEU A 482 18.82 -1.54 -3.11
C LEU A 482 17.93 -0.96 -4.21
N HIS A 483 16.64 -0.80 -3.90
CA HIS A 483 15.61 -0.21 -4.74
C HIS A 483 15.29 1.21 -4.35
N GLU A 484 15.43 1.56 -3.08
CA GLU A 484 15.18 2.90 -2.57
C GLU A 484 16.21 3.28 -1.51
N LEU A 485 16.81 4.47 -1.66
CA LEU A 485 17.77 5.05 -0.75
C LEU A 485 17.37 6.49 -0.44
N GLU A 486 17.02 6.78 0.80
CA GLU A 486 16.69 8.13 1.24
C GLU A 486 17.83 8.72 2.09
N LEU A 487 18.41 9.82 1.59
CA LEU A 487 19.51 10.55 2.22
C LEU A 487 19.14 12.00 2.60
N THR A 488 17.86 12.35 2.55
CA THR A 488 17.33 13.69 2.82
C THR A 488 17.92 14.28 4.10
N ASN A 489 18.36 15.54 4.07
CA ASN A 489 18.91 16.26 5.22
C ASN A 489 20.14 15.60 5.89
N CYS A 490 20.90 14.75 5.20
CA CYS A 490 22.18 14.26 5.72
C CYS A 490 23.31 15.26 5.41
N PRO A 491 24.06 15.77 6.42
CA PRO A 491 25.13 16.74 6.19
C PRO A 491 26.24 16.24 5.26
N GLY A 492 26.48 14.93 5.23
CA GLY A 492 27.45 14.30 4.33
C GLY A 492 27.02 14.22 2.85
N THR A 493 25.83 14.72 2.48
CA THR A 493 25.37 14.68 1.09
C THR A 493 25.90 15.86 0.29
N SER A 494 26.29 15.58 -0.95
CA SER A 494 26.66 16.58 -1.95
C SER A 494 26.15 16.15 -3.32
N ARG A 495 26.10 17.08 -4.28
CA ARG A 495 25.67 16.76 -5.64
C ARG A 495 26.58 15.70 -6.28
N GLU A 496 27.88 15.79 -6.03
CA GLU A 496 28.89 14.83 -6.51
C GLU A 496 28.65 13.43 -5.93
N LEU A 497 28.27 13.34 -4.65
CA LEU A 497 27.89 12.06 -4.03
C LEU A 497 26.65 11.47 -4.69
N PHE A 498 25.61 12.28 -4.95
CA PHE A 498 24.39 11.78 -5.59
C PHE A 498 24.65 11.31 -7.02
N ASP A 499 25.49 12.03 -7.78
CA ASP A 499 25.90 11.60 -9.12
C ASP A 499 26.69 10.28 -9.06
N TYR A 500 27.62 10.15 -8.10
CA TYR A 500 28.37 8.91 -7.85
C TYR A 500 27.45 7.73 -7.48
N LEU A 501 26.49 7.94 -6.57
CA LEU A 501 25.53 6.90 -6.18
C LEU A 501 24.63 6.48 -7.34
N ARG A 502 24.15 7.42 -8.17
CA ARG A 502 23.33 7.12 -9.36
C ARG A 502 24.09 6.30 -10.40
N GLU A 503 25.38 6.57 -10.58
CA GLU A 503 26.23 5.82 -11.50
C GLU A 503 26.40 4.35 -11.04
N HIS A 504 26.57 4.14 -9.73
CA HIS A 504 26.87 2.82 -9.16
C HIS A 504 25.62 2.02 -8.75
N LEU A 505 24.49 2.69 -8.50
CA LEU A 505 23.20 2.10 -8.15
C LEU A 505 22.10 2.50 -9.17
N PRO A 506 22.23 2.12 -10.45
CA PRO A 506 21.36 2.61 -11.53
C PRO A 506 19.91 2.13 -11.45
N ARG A 507 19.60 1.18 -10.55
CA ARG A 507 18.25 0.64 -10.31
C ARG A 507 17.64 1.11 -8.98
N CYS A 508 18.36 1.95 -8.24
CA CYS A 508 17.92 2.48 -6.96
C CYS A 508 17.33 3.88 -7.18
N LEU A 509 16.14 4.12 -6.62
CA LEU A 509 15.57 5.45 -6.46
C LEU A 509 16.30 6.13 -5.30
N ILE A 510 17.14 7.11 -5.62
CA ILE A 510 17.83 7.91 -4.63
C ILE A 510 17.04 9.18 -4.37
N ILE A 511 16.60 9.37 -3.13
CA ILE A 511 15.84 10.52 -2.65
C ILE A 511 16.83 11.48 -1.97
N GLU A 512 16.93 12.69 -2.51
CA GLU A 512 17.84 13.76 -2.10
C GLU A 512 17.27 14.65 -0.98
#